data_AF-A0A2A5F600-F1
#
_entry.id   AF-A0A2A5F600-F1
#
_cell.length_a   1.000
_cell.length_b   1.000
_cell.length_c   1.000
_cell.angle_alpha   90.00
_cell.angle_beta   90.00
_cell.angle_gamma   90.00
#
_symmetry.space_group_name_H-M   'P 1'
#
loop_
_entity.id
_entity.type
_entity.pdbx_description
1 polymer ?
#
loop_
_entity_poly.entity_id
_entity_poly.type
_entity_poly.pdbx_seq_one_letter_code
_entity_poly.pdbx_strand_id
1 'polypeptide(L)'
;MIRKVCVAAGCGDIAIAGLSHCPEHEERRLAKLNKRRASAQLSDEAKANRKFYGTKRWRVARIKHLKHNPLCVDCGELGLVVPATDVDHIIPHKGKPALMWDKTNWQSLCHPCHSRKTAREVFGSR
;
A
#
# COMPACT_ATOMS: atom_id res chain seq x y z
N MET A 1 12.59 -20.22 24.95
CA MET A 1 12.45 -19.15 23.93
C MET A 1 13.76 -19.09 23.16
N ILE A 2 13.78 -19.36 21.85
CA ILE A 2 15.03 -19.39 21.07
C ILE A 2 15.52 -17.95 20.89
N ARG A 3 16.71 -17.66 21.42
CA ARG A 3 17.41 -16.39 21.18
C ARG A 3 18.37 -16.59 20.01
N LYS A 4 18.27 -15.73 19.01
CA LYS A 4 19.18 -15.76 17.84
C LYS A 4 20.13 -14.58 17.91
N VAL A 5 21.32 -14.77 17.34
CA VAL A 5 22.29 -13.69 17.14
C VAL A 5 21.75 -12.73 16.07
N CYS A 6 22.11 -11.46 16.18
CA CYS A 6 21.84 -10.43 15.20
C CYS A 6 22.37 -10.84 13.80
N VAL A 7 21.58 -10.61 12.75
CA VAL A 7 21.98 -10.95 11.37
C VAL A 7 22.94 -9.92 10.73
N ALA A 8 23.19 -8.80 11.40
CA ALA A 8 24.10 -7.79 10.88
C ALA A 8 25.54 -8.33 10.83
N ALA A 9 26.20 -8.13 9.69
CA ALA A 9 27.55 -8.65 9.47
C ALA A 9 28.51 -8.17 10.58
N GLY A 10 29.16 -9.13 11.25
CA GLY A 10 30.11 -8.87 12.33
C GLY A 10 29.50 -8.53 13.69
N CYS A 11 28.17 -8.55 13.85
CA CYS A 11 27.51 -8.28 15.13
C CYS A 11 27.29 -9.57 15.92
N GLY A 12 27.86 -9.66 17.12
CA GLY A 12 27.68 -10.80 18.04
C GLY A 12 26.50 -10.67 19.02
N ASP A 13 25.80 -9.52 19.01
CA ASP A 13 24.72 -9.26 19.96
C ASP A 13 23.48 -10.12 19.70
N ILE A 14 22.68 -10.29 20.75
CA ILE A 14 21.42 -11.04 20.67
C ILE A 14 20.33 -10.18 20.02
N ALA A 15 19.65 -10.77 19.04
CA ALA A 15 18.50 -10.15 18.41
C ALA A 15 17.31 -10.05 19.38
N ILE A 16 16.49 -9.03 19.20
CA ILE A 16 15.21 -8.89 19.92
C ILE A 16 14.35 -10.12 19.60
N ALA A 17 13.62 -10.63 20.60
CA ALA A 17 12.74 -11.78 20.42
C ALA A 17 11.75 -11.55 19.25
N GLY A 18 11.75 -12.46 18.27
CA GLY A 18 10.92 -12.39 17.07
C GLY A 18 11.49 -11.52 15.92
N LEU A 19 12.54 -10.73 16.15
CA LEU A 19 13.17 -9.87 15.14
C LEU A 19 14.56 -10.36 14.77
N SER A 20 15.12 -9.89 13.64
CA SER A 20 16.43 -10.36 13.13
C SER A 20 17.63 -9.54 13.57
N HIS A 21 17.41 -8.41 14.25
CA HIS A 21 18.47 -7.51 14.67
C HIS A 21 18.48 -7.31 16.19
N CYS A 22 19.65 -7.00 16.74
CA CYS A 22 19.76 -6.43 18.08
C CYS A 22 19.13 -5.02 18.12
N PRO A 23 18.87 -4.44 19.30
CA PRO A 23 18.21 -3.14 19.43
C PRO A 23 18.82 -2.04 18.55
N GLU A 24 20.14 -1.92 18.55
CA GLU A 24 20.86 -0.90 17.79
C GLU A 24 20.71 -1.08 16.27
N HIS A 25 20.86 -2.32 15.77
CA HIS A 25 20.71 -2.61 14.36
C HIS A 25 19.25 -2.51 13.88
N GLU A 26 18.27 -2.80 14.74
CA GLU A 26 16.86 -2.60 14.41
C GLU A 26 16.52 -1.11 14.35
N GLU A 27 17.03 -0.30 15.29
CA GLU A 27 16.87 1.15 15.23
C GLU A 27 17.46 1.73 13.93
N ARG A 28 18.69 1.32 13.56
CA ARG A 28 19.31 1.71 12.29
C ARG A 28 18.47 1.28 11.09
N ARG A 29 17.88 0.08 11.10
CA ARG A 29 16.98 -0.40 10.04
C ARG A 29 15.73 0.47 9.96
N LEU A 30 15.08 0.73 11.10
CA LEU A 30 13.87 1.56 11.17
C LEU A 30 14.15 3.00 10.71
N ALA A 31 15.27 3.60 11.13
CA ALA A 31 15.68 4.92 10.68
C ALA A 31 15.85 4.99 9.16
N LYS A 32 16.51 3.99 8.55
CA LYS A 32 16.65 3.89 7.08
C LYS A 32 15.29 3.74 6.40
N LEU A 33 14.40 2.90 6.92
CA LEU A 33 13.05 2.70 6.37
C LEU A 33 12.21 3.98 6.47
N ASN A 34 12.24 4.66 7.62
CA ASN A 34 11.53 5.91 7.84
C ASN A 34 12.04 7.02 6.92
N LYS A 35 13.35 7.15 6.74
CA LYS A 35 13.96 8.09 5.78
C LYS A 35 13.47 7.82 4.35
N ARG A 36 13.49 6.56 3.90
CA ARG A 36 13.00 6.16 2.57
C ARG A 36 11.51 6.45 2.38
N ARG A 37 10.69 6.17 3.40
CA ARG A 37 9.25 6.48 3.38
C ARG A 37 9.04 7.99 3.30
N ALA A 38 9.74 8.78 4.12
CA ALA A 38 9.63 10.23 4.09
C ALA A 38 10.01 10.80 2.73
N SER A 39 11.13 10.36 2.14
CA SER A 39 11.56 10.83 0.81
C SER A 39 10.56 10.48 -0.30
N ALA A 40 9.95 9.29 -0.25
CA ALA A 40 8.93 8.87 -1.22
C ALA A 40 7.67 9.77 -1.20
N GLN A 41 7.43 10.49 -0.09
CA GLN A 41 6.29 11.38 0.08
C GLN A 41 6.55 12.82 -0.42
N LEU A 42 7.78 13.14 -0.82
CA LEU A 42 8.20 14.49 -1.22
C LEU A 42 7.96 14.81 -2.70
N SER A 43 7.71 13.81 -3.55
CA SER A 43 7.44 14.06 -4.98
C SER A 43 6.14 14.83 -5.17
N ASP A 44 6.07 15.66 -6.21
CA ASP A 44 4.86 16.46 -6.47
C ASP A 44 3.66 15.57 -6.83
N GLU A 45 3.91 14.42 -7.47
CA GLU A 45 2.89 13.40 -7.68
C GLU A 45 2.33 12.86 -6.35
N ALA A 46 3.20 12.52 -5.38
CA ALA A 46 2.76 12.04 -4.08
C ALA A 46 1.97 13.11 -3.31
N LYS A 47 2.38 14.38 -3.38
CA LYS A 47 1.64 15.51 -2.80
C LYS A 47 0.27 15.68 -3.44
N ALA A 48 0.20 15.65 -4.78
CA ALA A 48 -1.05 15.77 -5.53
C ALA A 48 -2.02 14.63 -5.19
N ASN A 49 -1.52 13.38 -5.15
CA ASN A 49 -2.30 12.21 -4.77
C ASN A 49 -2.86 12.34 -3.35
N ARG A 50 -2.02 12.69 -2.37
CA ARG A 50 -2.46 12.90 -0.97
C ARG A 50 -3.56 13.96 -0.87
N LYS A 51 -3.39 15.08 -1.58
CA LYS A 51 -4.38 16.17 -1.61
C LYS A 51 -5.70 15.66 -2.17
N PHE A 52 -5.66 14.96 -3.30
CA PHE A 52 -6.85 14.41 -3.95
C PHE A 52 -7.62 13.43 -3.06
N TYR A 53 -6.93 12.39 -2.56
CA TYR A 53 -7.54 11.36 -1.73
C TYR A 53 -8.04 11.90 -0.38
N GLY A 54 -7.46 13.01 0.10
CA GLY A 54 -7.94 13.73 1.29
C GLY A 54 -9.23 14.54 1.09
N THR A 55 -9.63 14.83 -0.16
CA THR A 55 -10.82 15.66 -0.42
C THR A 55 -12.11 15.02 0.09
N LYS A 56 -13.06 15.87 0.55
CA LYS A 56 -14.42 15.43 0.91
C LYS A 56 -15.12 14.78 -0.29
N ARG A 57 -14.93 15.34 -1.50
CA ARG A 57 -15.51 14.85 -2.74
C ARG A 57 -15.10 13.39 -3.02
N TRP A 58 -13.81 13.08 -2.89
CA TRP A 58 -13.34 11.70 -3.05
C TRP A 58 -13.91 10.78 -1.97
N ARG A 59 -13.83 11.17 -0.70
CA ARG A 59 -14.35 10.35 0.43
C ARG A 59 -15.82 9.95 0.23
N VAL A 60 -16.67 10.91 -0.15
CA VAL A 60 -18.09 10.65 -0.44
C VAL A 60 -18.26 9.73 -1.64
N ALA A 61 -17.52 9.98 -2.73
CA ALA A 61 -17.62 9.18 -3.94
C ALA A 61 -17.16 7.73 -3.72
N ARG A 62 -16.07 7.53 -2.97
CA ARG A 62 -15.55 6.21 -2.56
C ARG A 62 -16.59 5.43 -1.77
N ILE A 63 -17.19 6.04 -0.75
CA ILE A 63 -18.23 5.39 0.07
C ILE A 63 -19.44 5.00 -0.81
N LYS A 64 -19.88 5.92 -1.69
CA LYS A 64 -20.96 5.63 -2.62
C LYS A 64 -20.61 4.47 -3.55
N HIS A 65 -19.40 4.43 -4.10
CA HIS A 65 -18.98 3.36 -4.99
C HIS A 65 -18.97 1.99 -4.27
N LEU A 66 -18.36 1.90 -3.09
CA LEU A 66 -18.32 0.66 -2.30
C LEU A 66 -19.70 0.18 -1.85
N LYS A 67 -20.65 1.10 -1.62
CA LYS A 67 -22.04 0.72 -1.32
C LYS A 67 -22.72 0.01 -2.49
N HIS A 68 -22.43 0.40 -3.73
CA HIS A 68 -22.99 -0.22 -4.93
C HIS A 68 -22.17 -1.42 -5.41
N ASN A 69 -20.87 -1.46 -5.07
CA ASN A 69 -19.92 -2.50 -5.44
C ASN A 69 -19.27 -3.07 -4.17
N PRO A 70 -20.01 -3.82 -3.35
CA PRO A 70 -19.55 -4.20 -2.01
C PRO A 70 -18.54 -5.35 -2.01
N LEU A 71 -18.30 -6.00 -3.15
CA LEU A 71 -17.45 -7.20 -3.27
C LEU A 71 -16.16 -6.90 -4.05
N CYS A 72 -15.10 -7.59 -3.66
CA CYS A 72 -13.81 -7.53 -4.33
C CYS A 72 -13.89 -8.21 -5.71
N VAL A 73 -13.58 -7.46 -6.78
CA VAL A 73 -13.64 -8.01 -8.15
C VAL A 73 -12.63 -9.15 -8.36
N ASP A 74 -11.36 -8.99 -7.95
CA ASP A 74 -10.34 -10.05 -8.04
C ASP A 74 -10.74 -11.35 -7.33
N CYS A 75 -11.36 -11.25 -6.15
CA CYS A 75 -11.81 -12.43 -5.42
C CYS A 75 -13.02 -13.06 -6.11
N GLY A 76 -13.91 -12.24 -6.68
CA GLY A 76 -15.07 -12.71 -7.45
C GLY A 76 -14.69 -13.52 -8.68
N GLU A 77 -13.60 -13.15 -9.38
CA GLU A 77 -13.04 -13.93 -10.50
C GLU A 77 -12.59 -15.34 -10.08
N LEU A 78 -12.26 -15.52 -8.80
CA LEU A 78 -11.90 -16.81 -8.20
C LEU A 78 -13.10 -17.53 -7.56
N GLY A 79 -14.32 -17.01 -7.72
CA GLY A 79 -15.53 -17.55 -7.10
C GLY A 79 -15.66 -17.26 -5.59
N LEU A 80 -14.86 -16.34 -5.05
CA LEU A 80 -14.87 -15.99 -3.63
C LEU A 80 -15.72 -14.74 -3.36
N VAL A 81 -16.49 -14.77 -2.26
CA VAL A 81 -17.28 -13.63 -1.79
C VAL A 81 -16.51 -12.92 -0.68
N VAL A 82 -15.76 -11.87 -1.05
CA VAL A 82 -14.96 -11.08 -0.11
C VAL A 82 -15.38 -9.62 -0.15
N PRO A 83 -15.67 -8.97 1.01
CA PRO A 83 -15.99 -7.55 1.04
C PRO A 83 -14.85 -6.70 0.47
N ALA A 84 -15.21 -5.74 -0.39
CA ALA A 84 -14.28 -4.71 -0.83
C ALA A 84 -14.09 -3.66 0.27
N THR A 85 -12.84 -3.33 0.54
CA THR A 85 -12.47 -2.28 1.50
C THR A 85 -11.99 -1.03 0.80
N ASP A 86 -11.50 -1.14 -0.43
CA ASP A 86 -10.79 -0.10 -1.15
C ASP A 86 -11.36 0.09 -2.57
N VAL A 87 -11.32 1.34 -3.03
CA VAL A 87 -11.63 1.70 -4.42
C VAL A 87 -10.32 2.04 -5.08
N ASP A 88 -10.04 1.34 -6.17
CA ASP A 88 -8.79 1.42 -6.90
C ASP A 88 -9.05 1.80 -8.36
N HIS A 89 -8.05 2.39 -9.01
CA HIS A 89 -8.14 2.72 -10.44
C HIS A 89 -7.59 1.56 -11.27
N ILE A 90 -8.38 0.99 -12.18
CA ILE A 90 -7.97 -0.13 -13.05
C ILE A 90 -6.70 0.26 -13.82
N ILE A 91 -6.74 1.41 -14.50
CA ILE A 91 -5.60 2.08 -15.10
C ILE A 91 -5.10 3.15 -14.12
N PRO A 92 -3.84 3.07 -13.65
CA PRO A 92 -3.25 4.08 -12.78
C PRO A 92 -3.38 5.47 -13.37
N HIS A 93 -3.96 6.39 -12.61
CA HIS A 93 -4.19 7.75 -13.10
C HIS A 93 -2.87 8.52 -13.35
N LYS A 94 -1.77 8.22 -12.63
CA LYS A 94 -0.45 8.86 -12.78
C LYS A 94 -0.53 10.39 -12.89
N GLY A 95 -1.39 11.01 -12.07
CA GLY A 95 -1.65 12.45 -12.10
C GLY A 95 -2.57 12.97 -13.21
N LYS A 96 -3.04 12.14 -14.15
CA LYS A 96 -3.99 12.52 -15.21
C LYS A 96 -5.40 12.74 -14.64
N PRO A 97 -5.97 13.96 -14.68
CA PRO A 97 -7.26 14.26 -14.05
C PRO A 97 -8.45 13.49 -14.65
N ALA A 98 -8.41 13.15 -15.94
CA ALA A 98 -9.48 12.41 -16.62
C ALA A 98 -9.69 11.01 -16.02
N LEU A 99 -8.60 10.26 -15.85
CA LEU A 99 -8.63 8.90 -15.27
C LEU A 99 -9.02 8.88 -13.79
N MET A 100 -8.83 10.01 -13.11
CA MET A 100 -9.04 10.13 -11.67
C MET A 100 -10.53 10.07 -11.30
N TRP A 101 -11.39 10.68 -12.12
CA TRP A 101 -12.84 10.76 -11.91
C TRP A 101 -13.67 9.86 -12.83
N ASP A 102 -13.03 9.19 -13.78
CA ASP A 102 -13.66 8.18 -14.60
C ASP A 102 -14.07 6.98 -13.74
N LYS A 103 -15.37 6.85 -13.50
CA LYS A 103 -15.93 5.75 -12.69
C LYS A 103 -15.85 4.41 -13.39
N THR A 104 -15.75 4.38 -14.72
CA THR A 104 -15.54 3.13 -15.47
C THR A 104 -14.13 2.59 -15.25
N ASN A 105 -13.21 3.46 -14.84
CA ASN A 105 -11.87 3.12 -14.41
C ASN A 105 -11.78 2.77 -12.92
N TRP A 106 -12.89 2.70 -12.17
CA TRP A 106 -12.87 2.33 -10.75
C TRP A 106 -13.23 0.85 -10.56
N GLN A 107 -12.51 0.19 -9.66
CA GLN A 107 -12.81 -1.16 -9.22
C GLN A 107 -12.81 -1.27 -7.70
N SER A 108 -13.60 -2.20 -7.18
CA SER A 108 -13.72 -2.48 -5.75
C SER A 108 -12.84 -3.66 -5.38
N LEU A 109 -11.91 -3.48 -4.46
CA LEU A 109 -10.93 -4.49 -4.04
C LEU A 109 -10.91 -4.65 -2.52
N CYS A 110 -10.61 -5.85 -2.05
CA CYS A 110 -10.19 -6.05 -0.66
C CYS A 110 -8.73 -5.59 -0.49
N HIS A 111 -8.35 -5.23 0.73
CA HIS A 111 -7.02 -4.69 1.02
C HIS A 111 -5.86 -5.57 0.51
N PRO A 112 -5.87 -6.92 0.66
CA PRO A 112 -4.83 -7.78 0.12
C PRO A 112 -4.70 -7.72 -1.42
N CYS A 113 -5.83 -7.76 -2.14
CA CYS A 113 -5.84 -7.70 -3.61
C CYS A 113 -5.37 -6.33 -4.11
N HIS A 114 -5.81 -5.25 -3.47
CA HIS A 114 -5.34 -3.90 -3.74
C HIS A 114 -3.82 -3.78 -3.53
N SER A 115 -3.31 -4.24 -2.37
CA SER A 115 -1.88 -4.22 -2.08
C SER A 115 -1.05 -5.02 -3.11
N ARG A 116 -1.54 -6.19 -3.52
CA ARG A 116 -0.93 -7.00 -4.58
C ARG A 116 -0.88 -6.26 -5.92
N LYS A 117 -1.96 -5.59 -6.32
CA LYS A 117 -1.99 -4.77 -7.54
C LYS A 117 -1.01 -3.61 -7.47
N THR A 118 -1.01 -2.84 -6.37
CA THR A 118 -0.04 -1.75 -6.18
C THR A 118 1.41 -2.25 -6.30
N ALA A 119 1.73 -3.41 -5.70
CA ALA A 119 3.07 -3.99 -5.82
C ALA A 119 3.42 -4.35 -7.27
N ARG A 120 2.49 -4.93 -8.03
CA ARG A 120 2.69 -5.21 -9.46
C ARG A 120 2.90 -3.93 -10.27
N GLU A 121 2.18 -2.86 -9.98
CA GLU A 121 2.33 -1.59 -10.71
C GLU A 121 3.65 -0.89 -10.42
N VAL A 122 4.09 -0.92 -9.15
CA VAL A 122 5.33 -0.27 -8.71
C VAL A 122 6.56 -1.08 -9.11
N PHE A 123 6.50 -2.42 -9.06
CA PHE A 123 7.67 -3.29 -9.24
C PHE A 123 7.64 -4.16 -10.51
N GLY A 124 6.47 -4.42 -11.08
CA GLY A 124 6.27 -5.32 -12.23
C GLY A 124 6.46 -4.66 -13.59
N SER A 125 6.86 -3.39 -13.64
CA SER A 125 7.21 -2.68 -14.89
C SER A 125 8.70 -2.87 -15.27
N ARG A 126 9.32 -4.01 -14.90
CA ARG A 126 10.71 -4.35 -15.26
C ARG A 126 10.76 -5.38 -16.36
#